data_AF-A0A4Q6CHY0-F1
#
_entry.id   AF-A0A4Q6CHY0-F1
#
_cell.length_a   1.000
_cell.length_b   1.000
_cell.length_c   1.000
_cell.angle_alpha   90.00
_cell.angle_beta   90.00
_cell.angle_gamma   90.00
#
_symmetry.space_group_name_H-M   'P 1'
#
loop_
_entity.id
_entity.type
_entity.pdbx_description
1 polymer ?
#
loop_
_entity_poly.entity_id
_entity_poly.type
_entity_poly.pdbx_seq_one_letter_code
_entity_poly.pdbx_strand_id
1 'polypeptide(L)'
;MATNSTPLDFSNLVKDWQGNQKYRDLTWSGTFNDYLNLVKENPKVTRNAFQRMYDLIIEKGMSEYIDFKKPVKRYKFFDDEDNDGKDAVFGLDIPLMKLVNVLRSAALGYGTEKRVILLHGPVGSAKSTICRMLKKGVEAYAKTDAGALYTFEWIDEAGELDGLLGKETKVFMSPMHEEPLLLIPEDLRPRIEEELNRGNKTEFRVKIEGELSPPSRFIFRGLMEKYNGDLTKVLSHIRVKRLVLSEA
;
A
#
# COMPACT_ATOMS: atom_id res chain seq x y z
N MET A 1 -4.36 46.88 -34.29
CA MET A 1 -3.60 45.65 -34.06
C MET A 1 -4.51 44.70 -33.31
N ALA A 2 -5.13 43.74 -34.01
CA ALA A 2 -6.02 42.76 -33.39
C ALA A 2 -5.16 41.59 -32.87
N THR A 3 -5.13 41.42 -31.55
CA THR A 3 -4.52 40.26 -30.89
C THR A 3 -5.44 39.05 -31.11
N ASN A 4 -5.11 38.22 -32.11
CA ASN A 4 -5.71 36.90 -32.26
C ASN A 4 -5.24 36.01 -31.10
N SER A 5 -6.06 35.90 -30.05
CA SER A 5 -5.90 34.84 -29.05
C SER A 5 -6.39 33.54 -29.66
N THR A 6 -5.45 32.67 -30.05
CA THR A 6 -5.76 31.30 -30.49
C THR A 6 -6.53 30.60 -29.36
N PRO A 7 -7.69 29.97 -29.64
CA PRO A 7 -8.43 29.24 -28.61
C PRO A 7 -7.57 28.09 -28.08
N LEU A 8 -7.53 27.95 -26.76
CA LEU A 8 -6.74 26.93 -26.07
C LEU A 8 -7.32 25.54 -26.41
N ASP A 9 -6.65 24.79 -27.27
CA ASP A 9 -7.06 23.42 -27.63
C ASP A 9 -6.54 22.41 -26.60
N PHE A 10 -7.38 22.13 -25.61
CA PHE A 10 -7.12 21.16 -24.56
C PHE A 10 -6.80 19.76 -25.11
N SER A 11 -7.33 19.37 -26.27
CA SER A 11 -7.14 18.03 -26.83
C SER A 11 -5.71 17.80 -27.31
N ASN A 12 -5.06 18.85 -27.83
CA ASN A 12 -3.65 18.78 -28.23
C ASN A 12 -2.71 18.84 -27.01
N LEU A 13 -3.06 19.62 -25.98
CA LEU A 13 -2.31 19.66 -24.72
C LEU A 13 -2.33 18.30 -23.97
N VAL A 14 -3.43 17.55 -24.07
CA VAL A 14 -3.56 16.22 -23.45
C VAL A 14 -2.84 15.12 -24.24
N LYS A 15 -2.70 15.26 -25.56
CA LYS A 15 -1.98 14.25 -26.39
C LYS A 15 -0.48 14.19 -26.10
N ASP A 16 0.14 15.33 -25.80
CA ASP A 16 1.56 15.41 -25.43
C ASP A 16 1.81 15.09 -23.95
N TRP A 17 0.74 14.87 -23.17
CA TRP A 17 0.84 14.54 -21.76
C TRP A 17 1.17 13.05 -21.57
N GLN A 18 2.46 12.78 -21.34
CA GLN A 18 3.02 11.46 -20.99
C GLN A 18 2.44 10.83 -19.70
N GLY A 19 1.54 11.53 -18.99
CA GLY A 19 0.84 11.00 -17.83
C GLY A 19 0.03 9.74 -18.12
N ASN A 20 -0.48 9.55 -19.35
CA ASN A 20 -1.39 8.44 -19.63
C ASN A 20 -0.88 7.04 -19.24
N GLN A 21 0.42 6.74 -19.31
CA GLN A 21 0.94 5.44 -18.84
C GLN A 21 1.02 5.36 -17.31
N LYS A 22 1.62 6.35 -16.65
CA LYS A 22 1.69 6.39 -15.17
C LYS A 22 0.30 6.37 -14.53
N TYR A 23 -0.67 7.06 -15.12
CA TYR A 23 -2.04 7.07 -14.60
C TYR A 23 -2.76 5.74 -14.86
N ARG A 24 -2.45 5.04 -15.96
CA ARG A 24 -3.03 3.71 -16.24
C ARG A 24 -2.65 2.69 -15.18
N ASP A 25 -1.38 2.61 -14.79
CA ASP A 25 -0.92 1.66 -13.78
C ASP A 25 -1.49 1.98 -12.39
N LEU A 26 -1.70 3.27 -12.10
CA LEU A 26 -2.37 3.74 -10.88
C LEU A 26 -3.88 3.42 -10.86
N THR A 27 -4.47 3.12 -12.02
CA THR A 27 -5.90 2.78 -12.19
C THR A 27 -6.13 1.29 -12.47
N TRP A 28 -5.12 0.45 -12.29
CA TRP A 28 -5.25 -0.99 -12.56
C TRP A 28 -6.44 -1.58 -11.80
N SER A 29 -7.24 -2.40 -12.51
CA SER A 29 -8.31 -3.21 -11.94
C SER A 29 -8.35 -4.56 -12.63
N GLY A 30 -8.60 -5.61 -11.88
CA GLY A 30 -8.64 -6.98 -12.41
C GLY A 30 -9.44 -7.92 -11.52
N THR A 31 -9.46 -9.19 -11.91
CA THR A 31 -10.07 -10.26 -11.12
C THR A 31 -9.20 -10.64 -9.93
N PHE A 32 -9.77 -11.42 -9.01
CA PHE A 32 -8.99 -12.02 -7.92
C PHE A 32 -7.82 -12.89 -8.43
N ASN A 33 -8.01 -13.61 -9.53
CA ASN A 33 -6.97 -14.45 -10.12
C ASN A 33 -5.83 -13.61 -10.74
N ASP A 34 -6.16 -12.49 -11.39
CA ASP A 34 -5.14 -11.57 -11.90
C ASP A 34 -4.28 -11.02 -10.76
N TYR A 35 -4.90 -10.74 -9.61
CA TYR A 35 -4.19 -10.34 -8.41
C TYR A 35 -3.28 -11.44 -7.86
N LEU A 36 -3.73 -12.70 -7.80
CA LEU A 36 -2.87 -13.81 -7.36
C LEU A 36 -1.64 -14.00 -8.26
N ASN A 37 -1.79 -13.83 -9.58
CA ASN A 37 -0.67 -13.85 -10.51
C ASN A 37 0.30 -12.69 -10.23
N LEU A 38 -0.23 -11.50 -9.95
CA LEU A 38 0.57 -10.33 -9.59
C LEU A 38 1.35 -10.55 -8.29
N VAL A 39 0.75 -11.18 -7.28
CA VAL A 39 1.43 -11.54 -6.02
C VAL A 39 2.54 -12.56 -6.29
N LYS A 40 2.32 -13.52 -7.19
CA LYS A 40 3.32 -14.52 -7.56
C LYS A 40 4.52 -13.92 -8.31
N GLU A 41 4.27 -12.94 -9.18
CA GLU A 41 5.32 -12.20 -9.89
C GLU A 41 6.08 -11.24 -8.97
N ASN A 42 5.36 -10.52 -8.12
CA ASN A 42 5.92 -9.55 -7.19
C ASN A 42 5.31 -9.70 -5.78
N PRO A 43 5.88 -10.56 -4.92
CA PRO A 43 5.39 -10.75 -3.55
C PRO A 43 5.42 -9.48 -2.68
N LYS A 44 6.18 -8.45 -3.08
CA LYS A 44 6.26 -7.18 -2.33
C LYS A 44 4.93 -6.44 -2.24
N VAL A 45 3.94 -6.78 -3.08
CA VAL A 45 2.63 -6.13 -3.08
C VAL A 45 1.77 -6.50 -1.87
N THR A 46 2.12 -7.58 -1.16
CA THR A 46 1.39 -8.03 0.05
C THR A 46 2.02 -7.50 1.34
N ARG A 47 2.99 -6.58 1.24
CA ARG A 47 3.69 -6.04 2.42
C ARG A 47 2.72 -5.33 3.35
N ASN A 48 2.91 -5.55 4.65
CA ASN A 48 2.18 -4.80 5.68
C ASN A 48 2.70 -3.35 5.80
N ALA A 49 2.02 -2.53 6.60
CA ALA A 49 2.36 -1.12 6.78
C ALA A 49 3.81 -0.89 7.26
N PHE A 50 4.31 -1.73 8.17
CA PHE A 50 5.66 -1.62 8.72
C PHE A 50 6.73 -2.00 7.70
N GLN A 51 6.53 -3.08 6.97
CA GLN A 51 7.41 -3.53 5.88
C GLN A 51 7.50 -2.46 4.79
N ARG A 52 6.36 -1.86 4.39
CA ARG A 52 6.34 -0.77 3.41
C ARG A 52 7.10 0.46 3.89
N MET A 53 6.86 0.88 5.13
CA MET A 53 7.52 2.06 5.69
C MET A 53 9.02 1.84 5.88
N TYR A 54 9.43 0.65 6.31
CA TYR A 54 10.83 0.28 6.43
C TYR A 54 11.51 0.27 5.04
N ASP A 55 10.94 -0.42 4.07
CA ASP A 55 11.53 -0.53 2.73
C ASP A 55 11.57 0.82 2.01
N LEU A 56 10.56 1.68 2.18
CA LEU A 56 10.58 3.07 1.69
C LEU A 56 11.87 3.80 2.13
N ILE A 57 12.23 3.68 3.41
CA ILE A 57 13.40 4.36 3.98
C ILE A 57 14.69 3.72 3.44
N ILE A 58 14.74 2.39 3.37
CA ILE A 58 15.94 1.65 2.94
C ILE A 58 16.19 1.78 1.43
N GLU A 59 15.14 1.77 0.60
CA GLU A 59 15.25 1.87 -0.86
C GLU A 59 15.77 3.24 -1.32
N LYS A 60 15.56 4.31 -0.53
CA LYS A 60 16.22 5.62 -0.77
C LYS A 60 17.73 5.59 -0.50
N GLY A 61 18.22 4.58 0.19
CA GLY A 61 19.64 4.39 0.49
C GLY A 61 20.09 5.02 1.80
N MET A 62 21.30 4.64 2.20
CA MET A 62 21.92 5.07 3.46
C MET A 62 23.42 5.24 3.29
N SER A 63 24.00 6.11 4.12
CA SER A 63 25.44 6.31 4.25
C SER A 63 25.88 6.03 5.68
N GLU A 64 27.09 5.51 5.85
CA GLU A 64 27.66 5.23 7.17
C GLU A 64 28.84 6.17 7.43
N TYR A 65 28.91 6.73 8.65
CA TYR A 65 30.03 7.54 9.11
C TYR A 65 30.31 7.24 10.58
N ILE A 66 31.51 7.61 11.04
CA ILE A 66 31.91 7.43 12.44
C ILE A 66 31.69 8.74 13.18
N ASP A 67 30.84 8.70 14.21
CA ASP A 67 30.64 9.81 15.13
C ASP A 67 31.10 9.38 16.53
N PHE A 68 32.04 10.11 17.13
CA PHE A 68 32.63 9.78 18.45
C PHE A 68 32.94 8.28 18.65
N LYS A 69 33.61 7.65 17.66
CA LYS A 69 33.98 6.21 17.61
C LYS A 69 32.79 5.23 17.51
N LYS A 70 31.57 5.71 17.25
CA LYS A 70 30.39 4.87 17.00
C LYS A 70 30.01 4.93 15.53
N PRO A 71 29.75 3.79 14.86
CA PRO A 71 29.22 3.80 13.51
C PRO A 71 27.77 4.30 13.54
N VAL A 72 27.51 5.37 12.81
CA VAL A 72 26.19 5.99 12.65
C VAL A 72 25.72 5.81 11.22
N LYS A 73 24.49 5.35 11.06
CA LYS A 73 23.81 5.17 9.78
C LYS A 73 22.91 6.38 9.54
N ARG A 74 23.19 7.13 8.49
CA ARG A 74 22.33 8.21 7.99
C ARG A 74 21.46 7.68 6.85
N TYR A 75 20.16 7.89 6.94
CA TYR A 75 19.21 7.45 5.92
C TYR A 75 18.87 8.63 5.01
N LYS A 76 19.13 8.48 3.70
CA LYS A 76 18.92 9.54 2.71
C LYS A 76 17.47 9.97 2.57
N PHE A 77 16.53 9.10 2.94
CA PHE A 77 15.11 9.43 3.03
C PHE A 77 14.85 10.72 3.83
N PHE A 78 15.63 10.97 4.90
CA PHE A 78 15.45 12.16 5.74
C PHE A 78 16.19 13.41 5.25
N ASP A 79 16.94 13.32 4.15
CA ASP A 79 17.60 14.46 3.51
C ASP A 79 16.64 15.23 2.57
N ASP A 80 15.44 14.68 2.29
CA ASP A 80 14.38 15.30 1.49
C ASP A 80 14.85 15.80 0.10
N GLU A 81 15.74 15.07 -0.55
CA GLU A 81 16.34 15.45 -1.84
C GLU A 81 15.28 15.71 -2.93
N ASP A 82 14.17 14.95 -2.92
CA ASP A 82 13.08 15.11 -3.90
C ASP A 82 12.35 16.47 -3.78
N ASN A 83 12.43 17.14 -2.62
CA ASN A 83 11.79 18.43 -2.35
C ASN A 83 12.82 19.53 -2.02
N ASP A 84 14.03 19.43 -2.57
CA ASP A 84 15.10 20.41 -2.39
C ASP A 84 15.47 20.64 -0.91
N GLY A 85 15.39 19.59 -0.10
CA GLY A 85 15.78 19.64 1.31
C GLY A 85 14.85 20.47 2.21
N LYS A 86 13.65 20.83 1.74
CA LYS A 86 12.71 21.69 2.47
C LYS A 86 12.38 21.17 3.87
N ASP A 87 12.26 19.85 4.01
CA ASP A 87 11.94 19.17 5.25
C ASP A 87 13.14 18.39 5.83
N ALA A 88 14.34 18.60 5.30
CA ALA A 88 15.52 17.83 5.66
C ALA A 88 15.81 17.87 7.17
N VAL A 89 16.08 16.69 7.74
CA VAL A 89 16.30 16.51 9.17
C VAL A 89 17.78 16.29 9.43
N PHE A 90 18.40 17.23 10.17
CA PHE A 90 19.82 17.17 10.50
C PHE A 90 20.05 16.91 11.99
N GLY A 91 21.14 16.23 12.33
CA GLY A 91 21.60 16.03 13.72
C GLY A 91 20.76 15.06 14.54
N LEU A 92 19.83 14.34 13.92
CA LEU A 92 18.97 13.33 14.57
C LEU A 92 19.27 11.90 14.08
N ASP A 93 20.44 11.65 13.51
CA ASP A 93 20.81 10.35 12.94
C ASP A 93 20.65 9.19 13.94
N ILE A 94 21.13 9.36 15.19
CA ILE A 94 20.99 8.33 16.24
C ILE A 94 19.52 8.08 16.61
N PRO A 95 18.68 9.10 16.90
CA PRO A 95 17.23 8.92 17.05
C PRO A 95 16.55 8.25 15.85
N LEU A 96 16.90 8.66 14.63
CA LEU A 96 16.34 8.10 13.39
C LEU A 96 16.75 6.64 13.21
N MET A 97 17.98 6.25 13.55
CA MET A 97 18.40 4.85 13.61
C MET A 97 17.53 4.03 14.56
N LYS A 98 17.20 4.56 15.73
CA LYS A 98 16.30 3.88 16.68
C LYS A 98 14.90 3.72 16.07
N LEU A 99 14.37 4.76 15.45
CA LEU A 99 13.06 4.72 14.77
C LEU A 99 13.05 3.66 13.65
N VAL A 100 14.05 3.65 12.77
CA VAL A 100 14.15 2.68 11.67
C VAL A 100 14.34 1.26 12.20
N ASN A 101 15.07 1.08 13.30
CA ASN A 101 15.20 -0.23 13.94
C ASN A 101 13.87 -0.73 14.52
N VAL A 102 13.04 0.17 15.08
CA VAL A 102 11.68 -0.16 15.52
C VAL A 102 10.82 -0.60 14.32
N LEU A 103 10.88 0.12 13.20
CA LEU A 103 10.19 -0.25 11.96
C LEU A 103 10.66 -1.60 11.42
N ARG A 104 11.98 -1.86 11.39
CA ARG A 104 12.56 -3.15 11.01
C ARG A 104 12.04 -4.29 11.90
N SER A 105 12.01 -4.05 13.21
CA SER A 105 11.57 -5.06 14.19
C SER A 105 10.08 -5.39 14.04
N ALA A 106 9.26 -4.38 13.74
CA ALA A 106 7.84 -4.54 13.43
C ALA A 106 7.63 -5.22 12.06
N ALA A 107 8.45 -4.91 11.06
CA ALA A 107 8.40 -5.54 9.73
C ALA A 107 8.68 -7.05 9.78
N LEU A 108 9.52 -7.50 10.73
CA LEU A 108 9.84 -8.90 10.99
C LEU A 108 8.87 -9.59 11.98
N GLY A 109 7.88 -8.87 12.52
CA GLY A 109 6.86 -9.43 13.41
C GLY A 109 7.36 -9.78 14.83
N TYR A 110 8.38 -9.08 15.35
CA TYR A 110 8.92 -9.33 16.69
C TYR A 110 8.10 -8.70 17.83
N GLY A 111 6.80 -8.48 17.66
CA GLY A 111 5.90 -7.91 18.68
C GLY A 111 5.97 -6.39 18.81
N THR A 112 6.77 -5.73 17.99
CA THR A 112 6.92 -4.26 17.99
C THR A 112 5.76 -3.59 17.23
N GLU A 113 5.12 -4.32 16.33
CA GLU A 113 3.94 -3.90 15.57
C GLU A 113 2.72 -3.61 16.45
N LYS A 114 2.70 -4.11 17.70
CA LYS A 114 1.62 -3.89 18.68
C LYS A 114 1.89 -2.74 19.65
N ARG A 115 2.96 -1.95 19.43
CA ARG A 115 3.42 -0.90 20.35
C ARG A 115 3.17 0.49 19.78
N VAL A 116 2.86 1.44 20.66
CA VAL A 116 2.77 2.86 20.30
C VAL A 116 4.19 3.45 20.25
N ILE A 117 4.54 4.06 19.12
CA ILE A 117 5.80 4.80 18.96
C ILE A 117 5.56 6.24 19.39
N LEU A 118 6.17 6.65 20.51
CA LEU A 118 6.09 8.02 21.00
C LEU A 118 7.35 8.81 20.63
N LEU A 119 7.21 9.80 19.75
CA LEU A 119 8.26 10.78 19.49
C LEU A 119 8.20 11.88 20.55
N HIS A 120 9.10 11.82 21.53
CA HIS A 120 9.21 12.84 22.58
C HIS A 120 10.52 13.63 22.45
N GLY A 121 10.50 14.91 22.80
CA GLY A 121 11.67 15.78 22.75
C GLY A 121 11.31 17.27 22.86
N PRO A 122 12.31 18.17 23.00
CA PRO A 122 12.09 19.61 23.11
C PRO A 122 11.34 20.21 21.91
N VAL A 123 10.77 21.41 22.06
CA VAL A 123 10.19 22.15 20.93
C VAL A 123 11.29 22.40 19.87
N GLY A 124 10.93 22.29 18.60
CA GLY A 124 11.90 22.45 17.50
C GLY A 124 12.71 21.18 17.14
N SER A 125 12.51 20.05 17.83
CA SER A 125 13.26 18.80 17.58
C SER A 125 12.75 17.97 16.38
N ALA A 126 12.24 18.62 15.32
CA ALA A 126 11.79 18.01 14.05
C ALA A 126 10.74 16.86 14.13
N LYS A 127 10.07 16.62 15.27
CA LYS A 127 9.11 15.51 15.43
C LYS A 127 7.99 15.52 14.37
N SER A 128 7.33 16.66 14.21
CA SER A 128 6.27 16.81 13.21
C SER A 128 6.80 16.75 11.79
N THR A 129 8.03 17.21 11.56
CA THR A 129 8.73 17.10 10.27
C THR A 129 8.94 15.64 9.91
N ILE A 130 9.47 14.81 10.81
CA ILE A 130 9.65 13.37 10.61
C ILE A 130 8.32 12.70 10.27
N CYS A 131 7.26 12.97 11.04
CA CYS A 131 5.93 12.41 10.76
C CYS A 131 5.41 12.81 9.36
N ARG A 132 5.57 14.07 8.98
CA ARG A 132 5.14 14.58 7.67
C ARG A 132 5.95 13.97 6.52
N MET A 133 7.27 13.84 6.68
CA MET A 133 8.12 13.15 5.70
C MET A 133 7.69 11.71 5.50
N LEU A 134 7.39 10.98 6.59
CA LEU A 134 6.89 9.60 6.49
C LEU A 134 5.55 9.53 5.75
N LYS A 135 4.61 10.44 6.02
CA LYS A 135 3.31 10.49 5.33
C LYS A 135 3.48 10.74 3.84
N LYS A 136 4.16 11.82 3.46
CA LYS A 136 4.46 12.15 2.06
C LYS A 136 5.25 11.05 1.35
N GLY A 137 6.22 10.47 2.06
CA GLY A 137 7.03 9.38 1.55
C GLY A 137 6.21 8.15 1.22
N VAL A 138 5.30 7.74 2.11
CA VAL A 138 4.39 6.61 1.87
C VAL A 138 3.41 6.92 0.73
N GLU A 139 2.92 8.16 0.62
CA GLU A 139 2.08 8.60 -0.50
C GLU A 139 2.80 8.48 -1.84
N ALA A 140 4.02 9.02 -1.93
CA ALA A 140 4.85 8.93 -3.13
C ALA A 140 5.21 7.49 -3.45
N TYR A 141 5.53 6.69 -2.42
CA TYR A 141 5.89 5.28 -2.58
C TYR A 141 4.74 4.44 -3.13
N ALA A 142 3.52 4.67 -2.66
CA ALA A 142 2.31 3.99 -3.16
C ALA A 142 2.09 4.17 -4.67
N LYS A 143 2.59 5.28 -5.23
CA LYS A 143 2.51 5.59 -6.66
C LYS A 143 3.61 4.89 -7.50
N THR A 144 4.55 4.20 -6.87
CA THR A 144 5.60 3.42 -7.55
C THR A 144 5.21 1.95 -7.69
N ASP A 145 5.86 1.22 -8.60
CA ASP A 145 5.65 -0.23 -8.74
C ASP A 145 6.16 -0.99 -7.51
N ALA A 146 7.25 -0.51 -6.89
CA ALA A 146 7.77 -1.08 -5.67
C ALA A 146 6.74 -0.97 -4.54
N GLY A 147 6.20 0.23 -4.30
CA GLY A 147 5.21 0.49 -3.24
C GLY A 147 3.78 0.09 -3.57
N ALA A 148 3.56 -0.73 -4.59
CA ALA A 148 2.26 -1.17 -5.04
C ALA A 148 1.39 -1.81 -3.96
N LEU A 149 0.14 -1.36 -3.87
CA LEU A 149 -0.84 -1.89 -2.94
C LEU A 149 -2.21 -2.00 -3.60
N TYR A 150 -2.97 -3.01 -3.21
CA TYR A 150 -4.23 -3.35 -3.83
C TYR A 150 -5.30 -3.50 -2.77
N THR A 151 -6.54 -3.24 -3.17
CA THR A 151 -7.71 -3.49 -2.36
C THR A 151 -8.80 -4.07 -3.26
N PHE A 152 -9.94 -4.44 -2.69
CA PHE A 152 -11.03 -5.00 -3.44
C PHE A 152 -12.35 -4.26 -3.21
N GLU A 153 -13.24 -4.43 -4.18
CA GLU A 153 -14.63 -4.04 -4.12
C GLU A 153 -15.50 -5.23 -4.54
N TRP A 154 -16.66 -5.32 -3.90
CA TRP A 154 -17.69 -6.28 -4.25
C TRP A 154 -18.51 -5.72 -5.41
N ILE A 155 -18.76 -6.54 -6.42
CA ILE A 155 -19.49 -6.16 -7.63
C ILE A 155 -20.73 -7.02 -7.83
N ASP A 156 -21.81 -6.36 -8.23
CA ASP A 156 -23.06 -6.96 -8.67
C ASP A 156 -23.54 -6.29 -9.96
N GLU A 157 -22.82 -6.55 -11.06
CA GLU A 157 -23.13 -5.93 -12.34
C GLU A 157 -24.46 -6.42 -12.92
N ALA A 158 -24.77 -7.70 -12.68
CA ALA A 158 -25.97 -8.37 -13.15
C ALA A 158 -27.21 -8.10 -12.27
N GLY A 159 -27.04 -7.47 -11.10
CA GLY A 159 -28.14 -7.25 -10.15
C GLY A 159 -28.64 -8.55 -9.52
N GLU A 160 -27.79 -9.57 -9.49
CA GLU A 160 -28.11 -10.90 -9.03
C GLU A 160 -28.09 -11.00 -7.51
N LEU A 161 -27.56 -10.03 -6.76
CA LEU A 161 -27.36 -10.16 -5.32
C LEU A 161 -28.54 -9.66 -4.47
N ASP A 162 -29.70 -9.38 -5.07
CA ASP A 162 -30.95 -9.06 -4.37
C ASP A 162 -30.82 -7.96 -3.29
N GLY A 163 -29.91 -7.01 -3.49
CA GLY A 163 -29.63 -5.93 -2.54
C GLY A 163 -28.67 -6.28 -1.40
N LEU A 164 -27.93 -7.39 -1.47
CA LEU A 164 -26.89 -7.77 -0.50
C LEU A 164 -25.82 -6.67 -0.30
N LEU A 165 -25.51 -5.92 -1.37
CA LEU A 165 -24.58 -4.78 -1.34
C LEU A 165 -25.26 -3.46 -0.93
N GLY A 166 -26.58 -3.49 -0.73
CA GLY A 166 -27.44 -2.32 -0.59
C GLY A 166 -28.44 -2.21 -1.75
N LYS A 167 -29.59 -1.58 -1.49
CA LYS A 167 -30.59 -1.32 -2.54
C LYS A 167 -29.98 -0.40 -3.60
N GLU A 168 -30.02 -0.84 -4.87
CA GLU A 168 -29.45 -0.14 -6.03
C GLU A 168 -27.90 -0.03 -6.02
N THR A 169 -27.21 -0.65 -5.05
CA THR A 169 -25.75 -0.65 -4.99
C THR A 169 -25.18 -1.75 -5.87
N LYS A 170 -24.54 -1.38 -6.98
CA LYS A 170 -23.83 -2.33 -7.86
C LYS A 170 -22.39 -2.58 -7.45
N VAL A 171 -21.78 -1.65 -6.72
CA VAL A 171 -20.39 -1.72 -6.29
C VAL A 171 -20.31 -1.32 -4.83
N PHE A 172 -19.77 -2.20 -3.99
CA PHE A 172 -19.50 -1.92 -2.59
C PHE A 172 -18.00 -2.01 -2.33
N MET A 173 -17.37 -0.85 -2.10
CA MET A 173 -15.94 -0.78 -1.80
C MET A 173 -15.65 -1.28 -0.39
N SER A 174 -14.55 -2.01 -0.20
CA SER A 174 -14.09 -2.35 1.15
C SER A 174 -13.84 -1.07 1.96
N PRO A 175 -14.54 -0.86 3.09
CA PRO A 175 -14.43 0.37 3.87
C PRO A 175 -13.08 0.51 4.58
N MET A 176 -12.38 -0.62 4.80
CA MET A 176 -11.08 -0.66 5.45
C MET A 176 -9.93 -0.82 4.46
N HIS A 177 -10.21 -0.71 3.16
CA HIS A 177 -9.21 -0.91 2.10
C HIS A 177 -8.40 -2.19 2.30
N GLU A 178 -9.13 -3.27 2.52
CA GLU A 178 -8.57 -4.54 2.97
C GLU A 178 -7.72 -5.20 1.89
N GLU A 179 -6.75 -5.98 2.34
CA GLU A 179 -5.89 -6.81 1.52
C GLU A 179 -6.70 -7.95 0.87
N PRO A 180 -6.72 -8.09 -0.47
CA PRO A 180 -7.54 -9.10 -1.15
C PRO A 180 -7.27 -10.54 -0.69
N LEU A 181 -6.03 -10.88 -0.28
CA LEU A 181 -5.74 -12.23 0.23
C LEU A 181 -6.59 -12.64 1.46
N LEU A 182 -7.19 -11.68 2.18
CA LEU A 182 -8.10 -11.97 3.30
C LEU A 182 -9.40 -12.66 2.86
N LEU A 183 -9.76 -12.60 1.57
CA LEU A 183 -10.89 -13.31 0.98
C LEU A 183 -10.67 -14.84 0.95
N ILE A 184 -9.43 -15.30 1.12
CA ILE A 184 -9.10 -16.73 1.16
C ILE A 184 -9.56 -17.29 2.52
N PRO A 185 -10.40 -18.35 2.52
CA PRO A 185 -10.80 -19.07 3.73
C PRO A 185 -9.61 -19.54 4.56
N GLU A 186 -9.73 -19.49 5.88
CA GLU A 186 -8.62 -19.75 6.82
C GLU A 186 -7.96 -21.12 6.64
N ASP A 187 -8.75 -22.14 6.31
CA ASP A 187 -8.30 -23.51 6.07
C ASP A 187 -7.46 -23.64 4.78
N LEU A 188 -7.67 -22.76 3.80
CA LEU A 188 -6.91 -22.75 2.55
C LEU A 188 -5.63 -21.89 2.63
N ARG A 189 -5.53 -20.97 3.59
CA ARG A 189 -4.40 -20.03 3.71
C ARG A 189 -3.04 -20.73 3.78
N PRO A 190 -2.81 -21.78 4.59
CA PRO A 190 -1.48 -22.41 4.67
C PRO A 190 -0.99 -22.93 3.31
N ARG A 191 -1.90 -23.52 2.52
CA ARG A 191 -1.59 -24.05 1.19
C ARG A 191 -1.27 -22.92 0.19
N ILE A 192 -2.04 -21.84 0.23
CA ILE A 192 -1.81 -20.69 -0.66
C ILE A 192 -0.52 -19.96 -0.27
N GLU A 193 -0.27 -19.75 1.01
CA GLU A 193 0.98 -19.17 1.51
C GLU A 193 2.19 -19.98 1.07
N GLU A 194 2.14 -21.31 1.14
CA GLU A 194 3.22 -22.17 0.66
C GLU A 194 3.47 -21.98 -0.85
N GLU A 195 2.41 -21.98 -1.65
CA GLU A 195 2.50 -21.81 -3.10
C GLU A 195 3.03 -20.42 -3.49
N LEU A 196 2.54 -19.35 -2.85
CA LEU A 196 2.99 -17.97 -3.09
C LEU A 196 4.44 -17.74 -2.61
N ASN A 197 4.87 -18.45 -1.58
CA ASN A 197 6.25 -18.37 -1.08
C ASN A 197 7.22 -19.31 -1.79
N ARG A 198 6.75 -20.20 -2.67
CA ARG A 198 7.62 -21.10 -3.44
C ARG A 198 8.46 -20.30 -4.42
N GLY A 199 9.78 -20.31 -4.21
CA GLY A 199 10.71 -19.52 -5.03
C GLY A 199 10.75 -18.03 -4.67
N ASN A 200 10.04 -17.60 -3.62
CA ASN A 200 10.10 -16.23 -3.14
C ASN A 200 11.49 -15.93 -2.55
N LYS A 201 12.16 -14.92 -3.12
CA LYS A 201 13.50 -14.43 -2.73
C LYS A 201 13.46 -13.12 -1.95
N THR A 202 12.28 -12.57 -1.64
CA THR A 202 12.16 -11.33 -0.88
C THR A 202 12.51 -11.55 0.59
N GLU A 203 12.91 -10.47 1.27
CA GLU A 203 13.24 -10.49 2.71
C GLU A 203 12.04 -10.92 3.56
N PHE A 204 10.83 -10.55 3.13
CA PHE A 204 9.58 -10.88 3.80
C PHE A 204 8.83 -12.00 3.08
N ARG A 205 8.31 -12.97 3.84
CA ARG A 205 7.41 -14.01 3.33
C ARG A 205 5.99 -13.46 3.23
N VAL A 206 5.23 -13.91 2.23
CA VAL A 206 3.80 -13.65 2.14
C VAL A 206 3.10 -14.38 3.29
N LYS A 207 2.31 -13.65 4.07
CA LYS A 207 1.55 -14.19 5.18
C LYS A 207 0.19 -13.52 5.23
N ILE A 208 -0.87 -14.31 5.40
CA ILE A 208 -2.26 -13.87 5.37
C ILE A 208 -2.77 -13.84 6.82
N GLU A 209 -2.56 -12.71 7.48
CA GLU A 209 -2.99 -12.47 8.86
C GLU A 209 -4.19 -11.53 8.94
N GLY A 210 -5.15 -11.87 9.80
CA GLY A 210 -6.35 -11.06 10.03
C GLY A 210 -7.61 -11.64 9.40
N GLU A 211 -8.69 -10.88 9.51
CA GLU A 211 -10.03 -11.26 9.08
C GLU A 211 -10.66 -10.14 8.26
N LEU A 212 -11.65 -10.50 7.44
CA LEU A 212 -12.48 -9.53 6.75
C LEU A 212 -13.23 -8.63 7.73
N SER A 213 -13.38 -7.35 7.37
CA SER A 213 -14.16 -6.34 8.07
C SER A 213 -15.63 -6.77 8.16
N PRO A 214 -16.40 -6.27 9.16
CA PRO A 214 -17.76 -6.73 9.38
C PRO A 214 -18.67 -6.66 8.12
N PRO A 215 -18.63 -5.57 7.30
CA PRO A 215 -19.42 -5.52 6.06
C PRO A 215 -18.96 -6.54 5.01
N SER A 216 -17.65 -6.63 4.75
CA SER A 216 -17.09 -7.60 3.79
C SER A 216 -17.38 -9.04 4.20
N ARG A 217 -17.31 -9.33 5.51
CA ARG A 217 -17.63 -10.64 6.08
C ARG A 217 -19.10 -11.01 5.92
N PHE A 218 -19.99 -10.04 6.12
CA PHE A 218 -21.43 -10.22 5.91
C PHE A 218 -21.74 -10.56 4.44
N ILE A 219 -21.18 -9.79 3.50
CA ILE A 219 -21.33 -10.03 2.06
C ILE A 219 -20.76 -11.41 1.68
N PHE A 220 -19.54 -11.72 2.12
CA PHE A 220 -18.90 -13.02 1.87
C PHE A 220 -19.78 -14.18 2.33
N ARG A 221 -20.34 -14.12 3.55
CA ARG A 221 -21.23 -15.16 4.08
C ARG A 221 -22.52 -15.28 3.27
N GLY A 222 -23.16 -14.17 2.93
CA GLY A 222 -24.37 -14.18 2.10
C GLY A 222 -24.15 -14.81 0.72
N LEU A 223 -23.00 -14.53 0.09
CA LEU A 223 -22.61 -15.14 -1.18
C LEU A 223 -22.31 -16.64 -1.04
N MET A 224 -21.63 -17.04 0.02
CA MET A 224 -21.37 -18.46 0.32
C MET A 224 -22.68 -19.22 0.51
N GLU A 225 -23.67 -18.65 1.19
CA GLU A 225 -25.00 -19.25 1.34
C GLU A 225 -25.73 -19.33 0.00
N LYS A 226 -25.73 -18.24 -0.78
CA LYS A 226 -26.41 -18.17 -2.09
C LYS A 226 -25.86 -19.17 -3.11
N TYR A 227 -24.54 -19.37 -3.13
CA TYR A 227 -23.87 -20.26 -4.06
C TYR A 227 -23.54 -21.63 -3.46
N ASN A 228 -24.19 -22.03 -2.36
CA ASN A 228 -24.02 -23.33 -1.71
C ASN A 228 -22.54 -23.69 -1.43
N GLY A 229 -21.73 -22.71 -1.05
CA GLY A 229 -20.32 -22.88 -0.72
C GLY A 229 -19.34 -22.83 -1.89
N ASP A 230 -19.79 -22.51 -3.11
CA ASP A 230 -18.90 -22.36 -4.27
C ASP A 230 -18.06 -21.06 -4.18
N LEU A 231 -16.86 -21.19 -3.60
CA LEU A 231 -15.91 -20.08 -3.45
C LEU A 231 -15.54 -19.43 -4.79
N THR A 232 -15.50 -20.19 -5.89
CA THR A 232 -15.12 -19.65 -7.21
C THR A 232 -16.15 -18.63 -7.68
N LYS A 233 -17.44 -18.92 -7.47
CA LYS A 233 -18.53 -17.97 -7.75
C LYS A 233 -18.49 -16.78 -6.80
N VAL A 234 -18.25 -16.98 -5.51
CA VAL A 234 -18.10 -15.86 -4.56
C VAL A 234 -16.99 -14.90 -5.02
N LEU A 235 -15.83 -15.44 -5.42
CA LEU A 235 -14.71 -14.64 -5.90
C LEU A 235 -14.95 -13.98 -7.27
N SER A 236 -15.93 -14.43 -8.07
CA SER A 236 -16.31 -13.71 -9.30
C SER A 236 -17.00 -12.38 -9.03
N HIS A 237 -17.53 -12.18 -7.83
CA HIS A 237 -18.07 -10.89 -7.37
C HIS A 237 -16.99 -9.96 -6.81
N ILE A 238 -15.71 -10.28 -7.00
CA ILE A 238 -14.59 -9.46 -6.52
C ILE A 238 -13.91 -8.80 -7.70
N ARG A 239 -13.82 -7.47 -7.62
CA ARG A 239 -12.88 -6.69 -8.42
C ARG A 239 -11.77 -6.20 -7.53
N VAL A 240 -10.54 -6.57 -7.86
CA VAL A 240 -9.34 -6.03 -7.22
C VAL A 240 -8.94 -4.77 -7.97
N LYS A 241 -8.51 -3.74 -7.24
CA LYS A 241 -8.02 -2.49 -7.82
C LYS A 241 -6.78 -1.99 -7.12
N ARG A 242 -5.99 -1.22 -7.86
CA ARG A 242 -4.88 -0.47 -7.31
C ARG A 242 -5.39 0.55 -6.31
N LEU A 243 -4.76 0.60 -5.13
CA LEU A 243 -5.03 1.63 -4.15
C LEU A 243 -3.87 2.63 -4.16
N VAL A 244 -4.22 3.91 -4.22
CA VAL A 244 -3.27 5.02 -4.13
C VAL A 244 -3.57 5.75 -2.84
N LEU A 245 -2.53 5.93 -2.03
CA LEU A 245 -2.63 6.71 -0.80
C LEU A 245 -2.55 8.20 -1.16
N SER A 246 -3.26 9.03 -0.39
CA SER A 246 -3.22 10.48 -0.49
C SER A 246 -3.14 11.05 0.92
N GLU A 247 -2.18 11.94 1.18
CA GLU A 247 -2.24 12.81 2.35
C GLU A 247 -3.29 13.90 2.05
N ALA A 248 -4.41 13.88 2.77
CA ALA A 248 -5.43 14.94 2.72
C ALA A 248 -5.11 16.05 3.72
#